data_AF-G5SG09-F1
#
_entry.id   AF-G5SG09-F1
#
_cell.length_a   1.000
_cell.length_b   1.000
_cell.length_c   1.000
_cell.angle_alpha   90.00
_cell.angle_beta   90.00
_cell.angle_gamma   90.00
#
_symmetry.space_group_name_H-M   'P 1'
#
loop_
_entity.id
_entity.type
_entity.pdbx_description
1 polymer ?
#
loop_
_entity_poly.entity_id
_entity_poly.type
_entity_poly.pdbx_seq_one_letter_code
_entity_poly.pdbx_strand_id
1 'polypeptide(L)'
;MALDAFETQDGNFWYVNGGYWYDSVTEKDRQEATDLLLTFKQRPHIIEVETSSKKYVIAHADYPDDSYDYGKQVDIDSVLWSRDRLLGSLQGNIHPIRGADTFIFGHMIVDYTTTFANQIYIDTGSFCSGNLSFFKIK
;
A
#
# COMPACT_ATOMS: atom_id res chain seq x y z
N MET A 1 0.65 4.58 -11.15
CA MET A 1 -0.11 3.97 -12.27
C MET A 1 -1.06 4.97 -12.94
N ALA A 2 -2.23 5.29 -12.36
CA ALA A 2 -3.17 6.24 -12.99
C ALA A 2 -2.62 7.67 -13.07
N LEU A 3 -1.97 8.14 -11.99
CA LEU A 3 -1.33 9.44 -11.95
C LEU A 3 -0.20 9.56 -12.99
N ASP A 4 0.65 8.53 -13.07
CA ASP A 4 1.72 8.46 -14.09
C ASP A 4 1.13 8.49 -15.50
N ALA A 5 0.04 7.75 -15.75
CA ALA A 5 -0.65 7.79 -17.04
C ALA A 5 -1.16 9.19 -17.42
N PHE A 6 -1.66 9.96 -16.44
CA PHE A 6 -2.08 11.34 -16.67
C PHE A 6 -0.91 12.28 -16.93
N GLU A 7 0.24 12.05 -16.28
CA GLU A 7 1.43 12.88 -16.42
C GLU A 7 2.19 12.61 -17.71
N THR A 8 2.39 11.34 -18.06
CA THR A 8 3.14 10.92 -19.25
C THR A 8 2.27 10.86 -20.51
N GLN A 9 0.94 10.88 -20.35
CA GLN A 9 -0.02 10.58 -21.41
C GLN A 9 0.13 9.16 -21.98
N ASP A 10 0.82 8.27 -21.26
CA ASP A 10 0.95 6.85 -21.58
C ASP A 10 0.15 6.01 -20.57
N GLY A 11 -1.04 5.58 -20.99
CA GLY A 11 -1.93 4.76 -20.17
C GLY A 11 -1.60 3.28 -20.14
N ASN A 12 -0.66 2.78 -20.95
CA ASN A 12 -0.51 1.33 -21.18
C ASN A 12 -0.28 0.56 -19.88
N PHE A 13 0.59 1.06 -19.01
CA PHE A 13 0.89 0.41 -17.72
C PHE A 13 -0.31 0.41 -16.77
N TRP A 14 -1.13 1.46 -16.78
CA TRP A 14 -2.35 1.49 -16.00
C TRP A 14 -3.40 0.52 -16.55
N TYR A 15 -3.59 0.48 -17.87
CA TYR A 15 -4.55 -0.42 -18.52
C TYR A 15 -4.29 -1.89 -18.23
N VAL A 16 -3.04 -2.35 -18.39
CA VAL A 16 -2.69 -3.76 -18.17
C VAL A 16 -2.77 -4.18 -16.70
N ASN A 17 -2.81 -3.21 -15.77
CA ASN A 17 -2.97 -3.43 -14.33
C ASN A 17 -4.40 -3.10 -13.85
N GLY A 18 -5.40 -3.25 -14.72
CA GLY A 18 -6.82 -3.13 -14.35
C GLY A 18 -7.42 -1.74 -14.50
N GLY A 19 -6.73 -0.80 -15.15
CA GLY A 19 -7.25 0.56 -15.42
C GLY A 19 -8.36 0.64 -16.47
N TYR A 20 -8.68 -0.45 -17.16
CA TYR A 20 -9.64 -0.50 -18.28
C TYR A 20 -11.07 -0.01 -17.94
N TRP A 21 -11.48 -0.08 -16.66
CA TRP A 21 -12.79 0.42 -16.23
C TRP A 21 -12.99 1.91 -16.57
N TYR A 22 -11.90 2.68 -16.63
CA TYR A 22 -11.93 4.12 -16.89
C TYR A 22 -12.54 4.48 -18.26
N ASP A 23 -12.36 3.63 -19.26
CA ASP A 23 -12.96 3.80 -20.59
C ASP A 23 -14.38 3.24 -20.69
N SER A 24 -14.79 2.45 -19.70
CA SER A 24 -16.09 1.76 -19.69
C SER A 24 -17.20 2.55 -18.97
N VAL A 25 -16.86 3.67 -18.33
CA VAL A 25 -17.81 4.52 -17.60
C VAL A 25 -18.31 5.69 -18.46
N THR A 26 -19.38 6.37 -18.02
CA THR A 26 -19.90 7.54 -18.73
C THR A 26 -18.90 8.70 -18.71
N GLU A 27 -19.05 9.66 -19.62
CA GLU A 27 -18.19 10.85 -19.64
C GLU A 27 -18.22 11.62 -18.30
N LYS A 28 -19.42 11.73 -17.70
CA LYS A 28 -19.61 12.36 -16.39
C LYS A 28 -18.82 11.62 -15.31
N ASP A 29 -18.97 10.30 -15.24
CA ASP A 29 -18.29 9.50 -14.21
C ASP A 29 -16.78 9.47 -14.43
N ARG A 30 -16.32 9.53 -15.69
CA ARG A 30 -14.91 9.63 -16.02
C ARG A 30 -14.30 10.96 -15.56
N GLN A 31 -15.04 12.06 -15.70
CA GLN A 31 -14.62 13.35 -15.17
C GLN A 31 -14.52 13.30 -13.64
N GLU A 32 -15.54 12.75 -12.97
CA GLU A 32 -15.53 12.57 -11.52
C GLU A 32 -14.36 11.69 -11.06
N ALA A 33 -14.13 10.56 -11.74
CA ALA A 33 -12.99 9.68 -11.49
C ALA A 33 -11.65 10.41 -11.65
N THR A 34 -11.51 11.25 -12.68
CA THR A 34 -10.30 12.06 -12.90
C THR A 34 -10.06 13.00 -11.73
N ASP A 35 -11.10 13.75 -11.34
CA ASP A 35 -11.03 14.71 -10.25
C ASP A 35 -10.64 14.01 -8.93
N LEU A 36 -11.25 12.86 -8.64
CA LEU A 36 -10.93 12.05 -7.46
C LEU A 36 -9.50 11.49 -7.50
N LEU A 37 -9.07 10.92 -8.64
CA LEU A 37 -7.73 10.36 -8.80
C LEU A 37 -6.65 11.44 -8.60
N LEU A 38 -6.86 12.64 -9.12
CA LEU A 38 -5.93 13.76 -8.95
C LEU A 38 -5.74 14.18 -7.49
N THR A 39 -6.72 13.93 -6.60
CA THR A 39 -6.55 14.21 -5.16
C THR A 39 -5.45 13.36 -4.51
N PHE A 40 -5.11 12.20 -5.09
CA PHE A 40 -4.08 11.32 -4.54
C PHE A 40 -2.66 11.88 -4.68
N LYS A 41 -2.43 12.87 -5.57
CA LYS A 41 -1.12 13.55 -5.70
C LYS A 41 -0.62 14.16 -4.38
N GLN A 42 -1.52 14.50 -3.48
CA GLN A 42 -1.21 15.19 -2.22
C GLN A 42 -1.39 14.29 -0.98
N ARG A 43 -1.77 13.01 -1.17
CA ARG A 43 -1.98 12.11 -0.04
C ARG A 43 -0.65 11.52 0.43
N PRO A 44 -0.50 11.26 1.74
CA PRO A 44 0.71 10.65 2.26
C PRO A 44 0.82 9.19 1.81
N HIS A 45 2.04 8.76 1.49
CA HIS A 45 2.34 7.35 1.21
C HIS A 45 2.48 6.50 2.49
N ILE A 46 2.81 7.15 3.60
CA ILE A 46 3.02 6.54 4.91
C ILE A 46 2.19 7.30 5.94
N ILE A 47 1.41 6.58 6.74
CA ILE A 47 0.58 7.13 7.80
C ILE A 47 1.14 6.64 9.14
N GLU A 48 1.44 7.56 10.05
CA GLU A 48 1.71 7.25 11.45
C GLU A 48 0.42 7.41 12.26
N VAL A 49 0.13 6.44 13.11
CA VAL A 49 -0.96 6.53 14.09
C VAL A 49 -0.38 6.22 15.46
N GLU A 50 -0.39 7.20 16.35
CA GLU A 50 0.02 7.04 17.74
C GLU A 50 -1.21 6.92 18.63
N THR A 51 -1.24 5.88 19.47
CA THR A 51 -2.21 5.71 20.55
C THR A 51 -1.51 5.93 21.89
N SER A 52 -2.27 5.91 23.00
CA SER A 52 -1.69 6.11 24.33
C SER A 52 -0.63 5.06 24.73
N SER A 53 -0.53 3.96 23.98
CA SER A 53 0.38 2.85 24.31
C SER A 53 1.23 2.35 23.15
N LYS A 54 0.91 2.72 21.90
CA LYS A 54 1.54 2.14 20.71
C LYS A 54 1.63 3.11 19.55
N LYS A 55 2.66 2.93 18.73
CA LYS A 55 2.85 3.58 17.44
C LYS A 55 2.67 2.57 16.30
N TYR A 56 1.78 2.91 15.37
CA TYR A 56 1.49 2.13 14.17
C TYR A 56 1.95 2.90 12.94
N VAL A 57 2.56 2.21 11.99
CA VAL A 57 2.95 2.75 10.69
C VAL A 57 2.23 1.98 9.61
N ILE A 58 1.50 2.68 8.74
CA ILE A 58 0.71 2.08 7.67
C ILE A 58 1.30 2.55 6.34
N ALA A 59 1.59 1.62 5.46
CA ALA A 59 2.03 1.89 4.09
C ALA A 59 1.39 0.88 3.13
N HIS A 60 1.45 1.15 1.82
CA HIS A 60 0.82 0.26 0.84
C HIS A 60 1.53 -1.10 0.76
N ALA A 61 2.84 -1.12 0.51
CA ALA A 61 3.60 -2.35 0.27
C ALA A 61 4.67 -2.62 1.33
N ASP A 62 5.49 -1.62 1.65
CA ASP A 62 6.61 -1.78 2.60
C ASP A 62 7.06 -0.43 3.19
N TYR A 63 7.96 -0.49 4.16
CA TYR A 63 8.83 0.62 4.57
C TYR A 63 10.29 0.22 4.29
N PRO A 64 10.99 0.84 3.32
CA PRO A 64 12.25 0.32 2.77
C PRO A 64 13.48 0.70 3.61
N ASP A 65 13.42 0.47 4.92
CA ASP A 65 14.52 0.64 5.86
C ASP A 65 14.30 -0.26 7.09
N ASP A 66 15.32 -0.40 7.92
CA ASP A 66 15.27 -1.15 9.18
C ASP A 66 14.95 -0.28 10.40
N SER A 67 14.88 1.04 10.21
CA SER A 67 14.46 2.00 11.25
C SER A 67 13.54 3.07 10.68
N TYR A 68 12.32 3.11 11.21
CA TYR A 68 11.34 4.15 10.95
C TYR A 68 11.63 5.40 11.78
N ASP A 69 11.54 6.56 11.12
CA ASP A 69 11.49 7.87 11.75
C ASP A 69 10.44 8.72 11.01
N TYR A 70 9.67 9.52 11.75
CA TYR A 70 8.64 10.37 11.16
C TYR A 70 9.26 11.37 10.17
N GLY A 71 8.74 11.40 8.94
CA GLY A 71 9.21 12.30 7.88
C GLY A 71 10.55 11.92 7.25
N LYS A 72 11.14 10.77 7.60
CA LYS A 72 12.36 10.26 6.96
C LYS A 72 12.12 10.04 5.46
N GLN A 73 13.02 10.58 4.65
CA GLN A 73 13.01 10.36 3.20
C GLN A 73 13.35 8.90 2.93
N VAL A 74 12.47 8.25 2.17
CA VAL A 74 12.59 6.85 1.76
C VAL A 74 12.24 6.75 0.28
N ASP A 75 12.67 5.67 -0.36
CA ASP A 75 12.28 5.40 -1.74
C ASP A 75 10.77 5.12 -1.84
N ILE A 76 10.05 6.03 -2.51
CA ILE A 76 8.60 5.96 -2.65
C ILE A 76 8.17 4.78 -3.53
N ASP A 77 8.99 4.42 -4.52
CA ASP A 77 8.68 3.26 -5.36
C ASP A 77 8.68 1.98 -4.53
N SER A 78 9.65 1.81 -3.64
CA SER A 78 9.66 0.69 -2.70
C SER A 78 8.48 0.71 -1.73
N VAL A 79 8.05 1.89 -1.24
CA VAL A 79 6.86 2.00 -0.37
C VAL A 79 5.57 1.52 -1.07
N LEU A 80 5.49 1.72 -2.38
CA LEU A 80 4.33 1.37 -3.20
C LEU A 80 4.40 -0.04 -3.84
N TRP A 81 5.60 -0.56 -4.10
CA TRP A 81 5.76 -1.73 -4.99
C TRP A 81 6.68 -2.82 -4.45
N SER A 82 7.38 -2.59 -3.33
CA SER A 82 8.29 -3.60 -2.79
C SER A 82 7.54 -4.86 -2.39
N ARG A 83 8.13 -6.00 -2.74
CA ARG A 83 7.67 -7.34 -2.33
C ARG A 83 8.73 -8.07 -1.52
N ASP A 84 9.92 -7.49 -1.43
CA ASP A 84 11.13 -8.19 -1.01
C ASP A 84 11.07 -8.60 0.46
N ARG A 85 10.57 -7.72 1.33
CA ARG A 85 10.45 -8.02 2.77
C ARG A 85 9.48 -9.17 3.04
N LEU A 86 8.32 -9.19 2.39
CA LEU A 86 7.37 -10.29 2.57
C LEU A 86 7.92 -11.59 1.98
N LEU A 87 8.47 -11.55 0.76
CA LEU A 87 9.09 -12.72 0.14
C LEU A 87 10.23 -13.28 0.97
N GLY A 88 11.08 -12.42 1.54
CA GLY A 88 12.14 -12.81 2.48
C GLY A 88 11.57 -13.43 3.75
N SER A 89 10.52 -12.84 4.32
CA SER A 89 9.85 -13.36 5.52
C SER A 89 9.25 -14.75 5.31
N LEU A 90 8.64 -15.00 4.14
CA LEU A 90 8.14 -16.31 3.73
C LEU A 90 9.25 -17.37 3.59
N GLN A 91 10.50 -16.92 3.37
CA GLN A 91 11.70 -17.78 3.34
C GLN A 91 12.40 -17.89 4.71
N GLY A 92 11.84 -17.28 5.76
CA GLY A 92 12.38 -17.30 7.12
C GLY A 92 13.31 -16.14 7.48
N ASN A 93 13.56 -15.19 6.57
CA ASN A 93 14.34 -13.98 6.83
C ASN A 93 13.47 -12.93 7.53
N ILE A 94 13.18 -13.17 8.81
CA ILE A 94 12.23 -12.37 9.60
C ILE A 94 13.00 -11.38 10.49
N HIS A 95 12.80 -10.09 10.25
CA HIS A 95 13.43 -9.02 11.03
C HIS A 95 12.41 -7.92 11.38
N PRO A 96 12.47 -7.33 12.59
CA PRO A 96 11.63 -6.20 12.92
C PRO A 96 12.11 -4.93 12.22
N ILE A 97 11.18 -4.00 11.97
CA ILE A 97 11.50 -2.61 11.61
C ILE A 97 11.44 -1.81 12.91
N ARG A 98 12.53 -1.11 13.27
CA ARG A 98 12.59 -0.32 14.49
C ARG A 98 11.81 0.99 14.34
N GLY A 99 11.58 1.69 15.45
CA GLY A 99 10.99 3.05 15.43
C GLY A 99 9.46 3.10 15.49
N ALA A 100 8.77 1.97 15.35
CA ALA A 100 7.34 1.82 15.65
C ALA A 100 7.02 0.42 16.18
N ASP A 101 5.89 0.29 16.89
CA ASP A 101 5.48 -0.98 17.50
C ASP A 101 4.89 -1.95 16.47
N THR A 102 4.23 -1.44 15.43
CA THR A 102 3.57 -2.27 14.42
C THR A 102 3.54 -1.57 13.06
N PHE A 103 3.87 -2.32 12.02
CA PHE A 103 3.74 -1.91 10.64
C PHE A 103 2.58 -2.67 10.01
N ILE A 104 1.74 -2.00 9.23
CA ILE A 104 0.57 -2.61 8.57
C ILE A 104 0.70 -2.36 7.07
N PHE A 105 0.76 -3.44 6.30
CA PHE A 105 0.96 -3.43 4.86
C PHE A 105 -0.13 -4.23 4.14
N GLY A 106 -0.31 -3.91 2.85
CA GLY A 106 -1.12 -4.69 1.92
C GLY A 106 -0.27 -5.13 0.72
N HIS A 107 -0.72 -4.79 -0.48
CA HIS A 107 -0.04 -4.97 -1.77
C HIS A 107 0.10 -6.43 -2.24
N MET A 108 0.69 -7.29 -1.41
CA MET A 108 0.80 -8.71 -1.69
C MET A 108 -0.36 -9.47 -1.03
N ILE A 109 -1.07 -10.24 -1.85
CA ILE A 109 -2.16 -11.10 -1.39
C ILE A 109 -1.60 -12.25 -0.55
N VAL A 110 -2.18 -12.44 0.63
CA VAL A 110 -1.94 -13.58 1.53
C VAL A 110 -3.25 -14.31 1.81
N ASP A 111 -3.21 -15.63 2.03
CA ASP A 111 -4.43 -16.42 2.29
C ASP A 111 -5.16 -15.97 3.57
N TYR A 112 -4.40 -15.54 4.57
CA TYR A 112 -4.87 -15.04 5.84
C TYR A 112 -4.00 -13.87 6.29
N THR A 113 -4.56 -12.95 7.08
CA THR A 113 -3.78 -11.90 7.74
C THR A 113 -2.59 -12.52 8.46
N THR A 114 -1.40 -12.13 8.06
CA THR A 114 -0.16 -12.77 8.50
C THR A 114 0.74 -11.75 9.19
N THR A 115 1.48 -12.18 10.21
CA THR A 115 2.41 -11.33 10.95
C THR A 115 3.81 -11.92 10.88
N PHE A 116 4.77 -11.07 10.52
CA PHE A 116 6.21 -11.38 10.58
C PHE A 116 6.89 -10.31 11.43
N ALA A 117 7.56 -10.71 12.51
CA ALA A 117 8.09 -9.78 13.51
C ALA A 117 7.04 -8.75 13.97
N ASN A 118 7.19 -7.48 13.56
CA ASN A 118 6.24 -6.41 13.84
C ASN A 118 5.52 -5.88 12.59
N GLN A 119 5.53 -6.62 11.49
CA GLN A 119 4.80 -6.29 10.26
C GLN A 119 3.56 -7.18 10.09
N ILE A 120 2.42 -6.58 9.82
CA ILE A 120 1.12 -7.23 9.63
C ILE A 120 0.67 -7.01 8.19
N TYR A 121 0.46 -8.09 7.46
CA TYR A 121 -0.01 -8.08 6.08
C TYR A 121 -1.50 -8.40 6.07
N ILE A 122 -2.32 -7.46 5.61
CA ILE A 122 -3.79 -7.53 5.70
C ILE A 122 -4.47 -7.75 4.35
N ASP A 123 -3.75 -7.72 3.24
CA ASP A 123 -4.35 -7.92 1.92
C ASP A 123 -4.68 -9.40 1.71
N THR A 124 -5.96 -9.75 1.88
CA THR A 124 -6.50 -11.09 1.65
C THR A 124 -7.13 -11.26 0.27
N GLY A 125 -6.86 -10.32 -0.65
CA GLY A 125 -7.23 -10.44 -2.05
C GLY A 125 -8.73 -10.31 -2.29
N SER A 126 -9.40 -9.31 -1.72
CA SER A 126 -10.87 -9.21 -1.77
C SER A 126 -11.46 -9.26 -3.19
N PHE A 127 -10.72 -8.78 -4.19
CA PHE A 127 -11.19 -8.79 -5.59
C PHE A 127 -11.25 -10.20 -6.19
N CYS A 128 -10.44 -11.15 -5.71
CA CYS A 128 -10.40 -12.52 -6.23
C CYS A 128 -10.95 -13.56 -5.24
N SER A 129 -10.70 -13.38 -3.94
CA SER A 129 -11.13 -14.32 -2.89
C SER A 129 -12.49 -13.98 -2.27
N GLY A 130 -12.94 -12.71 -2.41
CA GLY A 130 -14.10 -12.18 -1.69
C GLY A 130 -13.83 -11.87 -0.21
N ASN A 131 -12.63 -12.15 0.31
CA ASN A 131 -12.28 -11.89 1.70
C ASN A 131 -11.74 -10.46 1.87
N LEU A 132 -12.32 -9.72 2.81
CA LEU A 132 -11.86 -8.39 3.20
C LEU A 132 -11.43 -8.40 4.67
N SER A 133 -10.16 -8.09 4.92
CA SER A 133 -9.60 -8.04 6.27
C SER A 133 -9.71 -6.66 6.89
N PHE A 134 -9.94 -6.64 8.21
CA PHE A 134 -9.88 -5.44 9.03
C PHE A 134 -8.88 -5.64 10.17
N PHE A 135 -8.00 -4.66 10.38
CA PHE A 135 -7.12 -4.63 11.54
C PHE A 135 -7.56 -3.53 12.50
N LYS A 136 -7.89 -3.90 13.73
CA LYS A 136 -8.27 -2.95 14.78
C LYS A 136 -7.03 -2.45 15.52
N ILE A 137 -6.70 -1.17 15.32
CA ILE A 137 -5.72 -0.44 16.12
C ILE A 137 -6.25 -0.33 17.56
N LYS A 138 -5.37 -0.63 18.53
CA LYS A 138 -5.64 -0.56 19.98
C LYS A 138 -5.05 0.68 20.60
#